data_AF-A0A927USP4-F1
#
_entry.id   AF-A0A927USP4-F1
#
_cell.length_a   1.000
_cell.length_b   1.000
_cell.length_c   1.000
_cell.angle_alpha   90.00
_cell.angle_beta   90.00
_cell.angle_gamma   90.00
#
_symmetry.space_group_name_H-M   'P 1'
#
loop_
_entity.id
_entity.type
_entity.pdbx_description
1 polymer ?
#
loop_
_entity_poly.entity_id
_entity_poly.type
_entity_poly.pdbx_seq_one_letter_code
_entity_poly.pdbx_strand_id
1 'polypeptide(L)'
;MFEYIIAACLIAVYFIVGALFDSLTYRRHSLPFSLVAGFICVNALFFLIAYPFRAIGLSFTLLTYVFTVLLDIAVLAGAYSLVICGLWKGYIQNICSFFHSERCFKLSIFAFVLVLLAFSFTLSLQEYPDTDDSMYMAKAMEILKTDSLDIQESVSWLGWDSEQMNDSTDASTLETFHAYLSRITGIAVAVLCRKTIILVNTVIVCCTVFSFGTSLFDDVNSKIKSLIMLAVYVALVIVFNSVFDSVPYRQIRTPWHGKAIVCTIIFPLIMSVCKDIYSHSDRIIWHEWIYLALIITASISASIIGVNFTVIYCVVMAGPLVIFRLLTKKKVAHLFLPACIAALPTIVFSGIALLKVVTSNRGYFTRFVLPDWLGCFNKIFLVNSYGVVLVLLIAALLYFIVKGTKEQRLLFAGTTAFLFLSFLNPLLIYPVSKYLTSGSVYWRLYWIIPVWTCISAAAADSIVEKGINNAKLYLKGILVCLIGVLIFIYSIFGSIPNNLLTNIFRSA
;
A
#
# COMPACT_ATOMS: atom_id res chain seq x y z
N MET A 1 25.01 1.08 8.44
CA MET A 1 24.51 1.37 9.81
C MET A 1 23.78 2.71 9.85
N PHE A 2 24.34 3.75 9.24
CA PHE A 2 23.72 5.08 9.10
C PHE A 2 22.32 5.04 8.43
N GLU A 3 22.12 4.16 7.45
CA GLU A 3 20.85 4.00 6.72
C GLU A 3 19.70 3.53 7.62
N TYR A 4 20.01 2.67 8.61
CA TYR A 4 19.01 2.19 9.57
C TYR A 4 18.60 3.26 10.59
N ILE A 5 19.52 4.16 10.94
CA ILE A 5 19.21 5.32 11.78
C ILE A 5 18.25 6.24 11.03
N ILE A 6 18.52 6.51 9.75
CA ILE A 6 17.64 7.33 8.92
C ILE A 6 16.27 6.68 8.75
N ALA A 7 16.19 5.36 8.55
CA ALA A 7 14.92 4.66 8.50
C ALA A 7 14.13 4.84 9.82
N ALA A 8 14.80 4.73 10.97
CA ALA A 8 14.17 4.96 12.27
C ALA A 8 13.69 6.41 12.45
N CYS A 9 14.49 7.39 12.01
CA CYS A 9 14.11 8.80 12.01
C CYS A 9 12.87 9.04 11.13
N LEU A 10 12.82 8.46 9.93
CA LEU A 10 11.68 8.60 9.02
C LEU A 10 10.41 7.97 9.60
N ILE A 11 10.51 6.80 10.22
CA ILE A 11 9.42 6.15 10.95
C ILE A 11 8.93 7.04 12.11
N ALA A 12 9.85 7.67 12.85
CA ALA A 12 9.50 8.59 13.93
C ALA A 12 8.76 9.83 13.41
N VAL A 13 9.23 10.42 12.30
CA VAL A 13 8.54 11.54 11.63
C VAL A 13 7.11 11.13 11.25
N TYR A 14 6.93 9.97 10.62
CA TYR A 14 5.59 9.47 10.31
C TYR A 14 4.75 9.26 11.57
N PHE A 15 5.29 8.69 12.64
CA PHE A 15 4.54 8.54 13.89
C PHE A 15 4.07 9.89 14.44
N ILE A 16 4.95 10.90 14.50
CA ILE A 16 4.65 12.21 15.07
C ILE A 16 3.58 12.94 14.25
N VAL A 17 3.73 12.96 12.91
CA VAL A 17 2.73 13.55 12.01
C VAL A 17 1.40 12.78 12.10
N GLY A 18 1.46 11.46 12.27
CA GLY A 18 0.28 10.63 12.50
C GLY A 18 -0.44 10.92 13.82
N ALA A 19 0.31 11.17 14.89
CA ALA A 19 -0.26 11.54 16.18
C ALA A 19 -0.97 12.91 16.11
N LEU A 20 -0.47 13.84 15.29
CA LEU A 20 -1.19 15.07 14.96
C LEU A 20 -2.54 14.75 14.30
N PHE A 21 -2.55 13.87 13.30
CA PHE A 21 -3.79 13.46 12.64
C PHE A 21 -4.80 12.80 13.61
N ASP A 22 -4.33 11.93 14.50
CA ASP A 22 -5.17 11.32 15.53
C ASP A 22 -5.79 12.36 16.47
N SER A 23 -5.02 13.39 16.82
CA SER A 23 -5.49 14.50 17.66
C SER A 23 -6.61 15.30 17.00
N LEU A 24 -6.51 15.52 15.69
CA LEU A 24 -7.48 16.30 14.91
C LEU A 24 -8.75 15.51 14.61
N THR A 25 -8.64 14.18 14.51
CA THR A 25 -9.75 13.30 14.13
C THR A 25 -10.40 12.57 15.29
N TYR A 26 -9.89 12.74 16.52
CA TYR A 26 -10.36 12.06 17.74
C TYR A 26 -10.49 10.54 17.56
N ARG A 27 -9.66 9.93 16.71
CA ARG A 27 -9.64 8.48 16.46
C ARG A 27 -8.92 7.72 17.57
N ARG A 28 -9.18 6.40 17.64
CA ARG A 28 -8.52 5.47 18.57
C ARG A 28 -7.00 5.63 18.46
N HIS A 29 -6.36 6.11 19.53
CA HIS A 29 -4.91 6.18 19.64
C HIS A 29 -4.33 4.77 19.52
N SER A 30 -3.74 4.44 18.37
CA SER A 30 -3.03 3.18 18.21
C SER A 30 -1.77 3.44 17.39
N LEU A 31 -0.63 3.01 17.92
CA LEU A 31 0.67 3.24 17.28
C LEU A 31 0.73 2.76 15.81
N PRO A 32 0.18 1.57 15.45
CA PRO A 32 0.13 1.13 14.06
C PRO A 32 -0.69 2.07 13.17
N PHE A 33 -1.84 2.56 13.64
CA PHE A 33 -2.66 3.48 12.87
C PHE A 33 -1.98 4.84 12.70
N SER A 34 -1.41 5.40 13.76
CA SER A 34 -0.73 6.70 13.70
C SER A 34 0.44 6.65 12.71
N LEU A 35 1.26 5.60 12.75
CA LEU A 35 2.35 5.41 11.78
C LEU A 35 1.85 5.45 10.33
N VAL A 36 0.79 4.70 10.04
CA VAL A 36 0.24 4.62 8.69
C VAL A 36 -0.43 5.94 8.28
N ALA A 37 -1.20 6.55 9.17
CA ALA A 37 -1.85 7.85 8.92
C ALA A 37 -0.80 8.94 8.64
N GLY A 38 0.29 8.97 9.39
CA GLY A 38 1.38 9.90 9.15
C GLY A 38 2.13 9.66 7.84
N PHE A 39 2.39 8.41 7.47
CA PHE A 39 2.91 8.07 6.14
C PHE A 39 2.01 8.63 5.03
N ILE A 40 0.69 8.43 5.14
CA ILE A 40 -0.28 8.97 4.18
C ILE A 40 -0.29 10.50 4.17
N CYS A 41 -0.30 11.14 5.33
CA CYS A 41 -0.31 12.60 5.44
C CYS A 41 0.95 13.22 4.83
N VAL A 42 2.14 12.66 5.08
CA VAL A 42 3.39 13.18 4.53
C VAL A 42 3.43 13.03 3.01
N ASN A 43 3.04 11.87 2.47
CA ASN A 43 2.99 11.68 1.01
C ASN A 43 1.93 12.56 0.33
N ALA A 44 0.75 12.71 0.94
CA ALA A 44 -0.29 13.59 0.43
C ALA A 44 0.15 15.07 0.45
N LEU A 45 0.76 15.52 1.54
CA LEU A 45 1.31 16.87 1.66
C LEU A 45 2.40 17.12 0.62
N PHE A 46 3.32 16.16 0.44
CA PHE A 46 4.38 16.27 -0.55
C PHE A 46 3.81 16.44 -1.95
N PHE A 47 2.83 15.62 -2.36
CA PHE A 47 2.19 15.74 -3.66
C PHE A 47 1.52 17.09 -3.89
N LEU A 48 0.77 17.59 -2.89
CA LEU A 48 0.07 18.88 -2.97
C LEU A 48 1.01 20.07 -3.19
N ILE A 49 2.31 19.93 -2.88
CA ILE A 49 3.33 20.95 -3.09
C ILE A 49 4.15 20.65 -4.35
N ALA A 50 4.67 19.43 -4.46
CA ALA A 50 5.58 19.02 -5.52
C ALA A 50 4.93 19.08 -6.91
N TYR A 51 3.66 18.68 -7.02
CA TYR A 51 2.99 18.67 -8.33
C TYR A 51 2.76 20.09 -8.89
N PRO A 52 2.21 21.07 -8.13
CA PRO A 52 2.18 22.46 -8.59
C PRO A 52 3.55 23.04 -8.90
N PHE A 53 4.57 22.75 -8.09
CA PHE A 53 5.93 23.24 -8.33
C PHE A 53 6.47 22.73 -9.66
N ARG A 54 6.27 21.44 -9.96
CA ARG A 54 6.60 20.85 -11.25
C ARG A 54 5.80 21.51 -12.38
N ALA A 55 4.50 21.72 -12.21
CA ALA A 55 3.64 22.30 -13.23
C ALA A 55 4.02 23.74 -13.60
N ILE A 56 4.57 24.51 -12.65
CA ILE A 56 5.04 25.90 -12.84
C ILE A 56 6.51 25.94 -13.29
N GLY A 57 7.24 24.83 -13.22
CA GLY A 57 8.66 24.77 -13.58
C GLY A 57 9.59 25.36 -12.52
N LEU A 58 9.21 25.27 -11.23
CA LEU A 58 10.06 25.69 -10.12
C LEU A 58 11.21 24.71 -9.87
N SER A 59 12.29 25.19 -9.25
CA SER A 59 13.47 24.37 -8.99
C SER A 59 13.25 23.36 -7.87
N PHE A 60 13.96 22.24 -7.95
CA PHE A 60 13.94 21.21 -6.91
C PHE A 60 14.54 21.71 -5.60
N THR A 61 15.50 22.65 -5.63
CA THR A 61 16.01 23.33 -4.43
C THR A 61 14.92 24.07 -3.69
N LEU A 62 14.10 24.85 -4.40
CA LEU A 62 12.99 25.57 -3.76
C LEU A 62 11.96 24.61 -3.18
N LEU A 63 11.61 23.54 -3.90
CA LEU A 63 10.73 22.48 -3.38
C LEU A 63 11.28 21.88 -2.08
N THR A 64 12.58 21.59 -2.04
CA THR A 64 13.25 21.01 -0.87
C THR A 64 13.05 21.90 0.35
N TYR A 65 13.38 23.19 0.26
CA TYR A 65 13.22 24.12 1.38
C TYR A 65 11.77 24.28 1.84
N VAL A 66 10.84 24.49 0.89
CA VAL A 66 9.43 24.70 1.21
C VAL A 66 8.84 23.47 1.89
N PHE A 67 9.12 22.28 1.36
CA PHE A 67 8.62 21.04 1.96
C PHE A 67 9.26 20.75 3.31
N THR A 68 10.56 20.98 3.50
CA THR A 68 11.22 20.81 4.80
C THR A 68 10.59 21.70 5.87
N VAL A 69 10.37 22.99 5.57
CA VAL A 69 9.72 23.92 6.52
C VAL A 69 8.32 23.45 6.90
N LEU A 70 7.50 23.04 5.92
CA LEU A 70 6.15 22.56 6.19
C LEU A 70 6.13 21.24 6.97
N LEU A 71 7.06 20.34 6.68
CA LEU A 71 7.23 19.09 7.41
C LEU A 71 7.66 19.36 8.85
N ASP A 72 8.60 20.28 9.07
CA ASP A 72 9.06 20.68 10.41
C ASP A 72 7.91 21.28 11.23
N ILE A 73 7.07 22.13 10.63
CA ILE A 73 5.87 22.65 11.28
C ILE A 73 4.93 21.50 11.68
N ALA A 74 4.70 20.53 10.79
CA ALA A 74 3.83 19.38 11.08
C ALA A 74 4.41 18.49 12.20
N VAL A 75 5.72 18.27 12.22
CA VAL A 75 6.42 17.52 13.26
C VAL A 75 6.36 18.26 14.59
N LEU A 76 6.61 19.56 14.62
CA LEU A 76 6.51 20.38 15.85
C LEU A 76 5.08 20.40 16.39
N ALA A 77 4.07 20.56 15.52
CA ALA A 77 2.67 20.50 15.90
C ALA A 77 2.28 19.11 16.44
N GLY A 78 2.75 18.03 15.81
CA GLY A 78 2.53 16.66 16.30
C GLY A 78 3.22 16.39 17.63
N ALA A 79 4.45 16.87 17.81
CA ALA A 79 5.16 16.78 19.08
C ALA A 79 4.45 17.57 20.18
N TYR A 80 3.94 18.77 19.87
CA TYR A 80 3.11 19.55 20.76
C TYR A 80 1.83 18.80 21.17
N SER A 81 1.09 18.23 20.21
CA SER A 81 -0.09 17.40 20.49
C SER A 81 0.26 16.18 21.35
N LEU A 82 1.42 15.56 21.10
CA LEU A 82 1.89 14.43 21.91
C LEU A 82 2.09 14.84 23.36
N VAL A 83 2.81 15.93 23.63
CA VAL A 83 3.21 16.36 24.98
C VAL A 83 2.07 17.09 25.72
N ILE A 84 1.51 18.12 25.11
CA ILE A 84 0.58 19.07 25.76
C ILE A 84 -0.85 18.52 25.79
N CYS A 85 -1.34 17.92 24.70
CA CYS A 85 -2.66 17.27 24.71
C CYS A 85 -2.65 15.93 25.47
N GLY A 86 -1.49 15.53 26.02
CA GLY A 86 -1.38 14.33 26.86
C GLY A 86 -1.54 13.02 26.09
N LEU A 87 -1.52 13.03 24.75
CA LEU A 87 -1.68 11.83 23.91
C LEU A 87 -0.59 10.80 24.19
N TRP A 88 0.60 11.26 24.58
CA TRP A 88 1.70 10.40 25.03
C TRP A 88 1.27 9.43 26.13
N LYS A 89 0.38 9.83 27.04
CA LYS A 89 -0.15 8.96 28.10
C LYS A 89 -0.99 7.83 27.52
N GLY A 90 -1.82 8.11 26.50
CA GLY A 90 -2.61 7.10 25.79
C GLY A 90 -1.74 6.11 25.04
N TYR A 91 -0.69 6.58 24.35
CA TYR A 91 0.28 5.69 23.71
C TYR A 91 1.05 4.85 24.73
N ILE A 92 1.51 5.45 25.84
CA ILE A 92 2.16 4.70 26.92
C ILE A 92 1.20 3.70 27.54
N GLN A 93 -0.06 4.03 27.79
CA GLN A 93 -1.04 3.06 28.29
C GLN A 93 -1.26 1.90 27.31
N ASN A 94 -1.29 2.17 26.01
CA ASN A 94 -1.34 1.12 24.99
C ASN A 94 -0.07 0.25 24.99
N ILE A 95 1.11 0.85 25.17
CA ILE A 95 2.38 0.12 25.28
C ILE A 95 2.46 -0.66 26.60
N CYS A 96 2.01 -0.09 27.71
CA CYS A 96 1.98 -0.72 29.02
C CYS A 96 0.96 -1.86 29.06
N SER A 97 -0.23 -1.69 28.47
CA SER A 97 -1.21 -2.78 28.31
C SER A 97 -0.67 -3.88 27.40
N PHE A 98 0.13 -3.53 26.39
CA PHE A 98 0.94 -4.50 25.65
C PHE A 98 1.95 -5.21 26.56
N PHE A 99 2.66 -4.52 27.44
CA PHE A 99 3.51 -5.13 28.47
C PHE A 99 2.75 -5.87 29.58
N HIS A 100 1.43 -5.74 29.69
CA HIS A 100 0.60 -6.52 30.62
C HIS A 100 -0.15 -7.66 29.91
N SER A 101 -0.02 -7.77 28.59
CA SER A 101 -0.59 -8.89 27.82
C SER A 101 0.04 -10.23 28.18
N GLU A 102 -0.64 -11.31 27.78
CA GLU A 102 -0.15 -12.68 27.98
C GLU A 102 1.29 -12.82 27.44
N ARG A 103 2.16 -13.51 28.20
CA ARG A 103 3.57 -13.74 27.85
C ARG A 103 3.72 -14.29 26.42
N CYS A 104 2.80 -15.16 26.01
CA CYS A 104 2.75 -15.74 24.67
C CYS A 104 2.50 -14.70 23.58
N PHE A 105 1.66 -13.68 23.80
CA PHE A 105 1.43 -12.60 22.83
C PHE A 105 2.67 -11.75 22.61
N LYS A 106 3.39 -11.42 23.69
CA LYS A 106 4.65 -10.67 23.60
C LYS A 106 5.71 -11.44 22.82
N LEU A 107 5.84 -12.74 23.09
CA LEU A 107 6.74 -13.64 22.37
C LEU A 107 6.35 -13.71 20.88
N SER A 108 5.06 -13.76 20.55
CA SER A 108 4.60 -13.75 19.15
C SER A 108 4.96 -12.47 18.42
N ILE A 109 4.77 -11.31 19.06
CA ILE A 109 5.13 -10.02 18.45
C ILE A 109 6.64 -9.85 18.36
N PHE A 110 7.40 -10.26 19.37
CA PHE A 110 8.86 -10.23 19.34
C PHE A 110 9.41 -11.14 18.23
N ALA A 111 8.92 -12.38 18.15
CA ALA A 111 9.27 -13.31 17.07
C ALA A 111 8.90 -12.73 15.70
N PHE A 112 7.74 -12.10 15.59
CA PHE A 112 7.31 -11.44 14.35
C PHE A 112 8.20 -10.26 13.96
N VAL A 113 8.57 -9.40 14.90
CA VAL A 113 9.51 -8.29 14.66
C VAL A 113 10.88 -8.82 14.26
N LEU A 114 11.39 -9.86 14.92
CA LEU A 114 12.64 -10.51 14.53
C LEU A 114 12.56 -11.10 13.12
N VAL A 115 11.46 -11.76 12.78
CA VAL A 115 11.19 -12.28 11.44
C VAL A 115 11.20 -11.14 10.43
N LEU A 116 10.52 -10.02 10.70
CA LEU A 116 10.51 -8.86 9.82
C LEU A 116 11.89 -8.23 9.67
N LEU A 117 12.66 -8.09 10.75
CA LEU A 117 14.01 -7.52 10.70
C LEU A 117 14.97 -8.43 9.92
N ALA A 118 14.95 -9.74 10.20
CA ALA A 118 15.72 -10.72 9.45
C ALA A 118 15.30 -10.74 7.96
N PHE A 119 14.01 -10.60 7.69
CA PHE A 119 13.44 -10.54 6.35
C PHE A 119 13.87 -9.28 5.59
N SER A 120 13.66 -8.10 6.16
CA SER A 120 14.09 -6.81 5.57
C SER A 120 15.60 -6.76 5.38
N PHE A 121 16.38 -7.32 6.32
CA PHE A 121 17.83 -7.44 6.18
C PHE A 121 18.20 -8.33 4.99
N THR A 122 17.60 -9.52 4.89
CA THR A 122 17.85 -10.45 3.77
C THR A 122 17.49 -9.82 2.42
N LEU A 123 16.38 -9.09 2.34
CA LEU A 123 16.00 -8.35 1.13
C LEU A 123 16.99 -7.26 0.76
N SER A 124 17.52 -6.53 1.75
CA SER A 124 18.52 -5.48 1.50
C SER A 124 19.87 -6.01 1.00
N LEU A 125 20.12 -7.32 1.15
CA LEU A 125 21.31 -8.00 0.63
C LEU A 125 21.11 -8.58 -0.77
N GLN A 126 19.88 -8.62 -1.28
CA GLN A 126 19.58 -9.21 -2.59
C GLN A 126 19.60 -8.15 -3.69
N GLU A 127 20.40 -8.41 -4.72
CA GLU A 127 20.34 -7.68 -5.98
C GLU A 127 19.27 -8.31 -6.87
N TYR A 128 18.05 -7.79 -6.81
CA TYR A 128 17.07 -8.03 -7.87
C TYR A 128 17.36 -7.07 -9.03
N PRO A 129 17.75 -7.57 -10.21
CA PRO A 129 17.74 -6.77 -11.42
C PRO A 129 16.27 -6.55 -11.81
N ASP A 130 15.81 -5.31 -11.72
CA ASP A 130 14.48 -4.90 -12.16
C ASP A 130 14.64 -3.80 -13.21
N THR A 131 14.02 -3.99 -14.37
CA THR A 131 14.13 -3.05 -15.49
C THR A 131 13.46 -1.72 -15.20
N ASP A 132 12.49 -1.64 -14.29
CA ASP A 132 11.84 -0.37 -13.94
C ASP A 132 12.77 0.52 -13.08
N ASP A 133 13.82 -0.03 -12.46
CA ASP A 133 14.77 0.76 -11.66
C ASP A 133 15.59 1.73 -12.54
N SER A 134 15.86 1.36 -13.79
CA SER A 134 16.54 2.25 -14.74
C SER A 134 15.70 3.48 -15.06
N MET A 135 14.40 3.48 -14.77
CA MET A 135 13.55 4.67 -14.87
C MET A 135 13.39 5.35 -13.51
N TYR A 136 12.88 4.64 -12.49
CA TYR A 136 12.46 5.27 -11.24
C TYR A 136 13.62 5.86 -10.43
N MET A 137 14.73 5.11 -10.31
CA MET A 137 15.91 5.62 -9.60
C MET A 137 16.66 6.65 -10.45
N ALA A 138 16.75 6.45 -11.77
CA ALA A 138 17.38 7.39 -12.68
C ALA A 138 16.70 8.76 -12.67
N LYS A 139 15.36 8.79 -12.69
CA LYS A 139 14.59 10.03 -12.59
C LYS A 139 14.92 10.81 -11.32
N ALA A 140 14.97 10.15 -10.16
CA ALA A 140 15.35 10.77 -8.90
C ALA A 140 16.80 11.30 -8.91
N MET A 141 17.73 10.56 -9.52
CA MET A 141 19.12 11.01 -9.69
C MET A 141 19.24 12.21 -10.63
N GLU A 142 18.48 12.25 -11.73
CA GLU A 142 18.51 13.36 -12.67
C GLU A 142 17.89 14.63 -12.07
N ILE A 143 16.84 14.51 -11.26
CA ILE A 143 16.29 15.61 -10.46
C ILE A 143 17.37 16.22 -9.56
N LEU A 144 18.15 15.38 -8.86
CA LEU A 144 19.24 15.83 -7.98
C LEU A 144 20.33 16.57 -8.74
N LYS A 145 20.69 16.08 -9.93
CA LYS A 145 21.78 16.59 -10.77
C LYS A 145 21.41 17.90 -11.47
N THR A 146 20.21 18.00 -12.00
CA THR A 146 19.77 19.14 -12.83
C THR A 146 19.04 20.22 -12.04
N ASP A 147 18.62 19.90 -10.81
CA ASP A 147 17.71 20.73 -10.00
C ASP A 147 16.36 21.04 -10.67
N SER A 148 15.99 20.25 -11.69
CA SER A 148 14.71 20.33 -12.40
C SER A 148 13.72 19.32 -11.86
N LEU A 149 12.46 19.73 -11.75
CA LEU A 149 11.33 18.85 -11.41
C LEU A 149 10.69 18.19 -12.63
N ASP A 150 10.95 18.72 -13.83
CA ASP A 150 10.38 18.21 -15.07
C ASP A 150 11.43 17.43 -15.86
N ILE A 151 11.62 16.18 -15.41
CA ILE A 151 12.48 15.22 -16.09
C ILE A 151 11.62 14.38 -17.04
N GLN A 152 11.97 14.43 -18.32
CA GLN A 152 11.34 13.61 -19.34
C GLN A 152 11.60 12.12 -19.11
N GLU A 153 10.65 11.29 -19.52
CA GLU A 153 10.73 9.83 -19.43
C GLU A 153 11.86 9.30 -20.33
N SER A 154 12.03 9.89 -21.52
CA SER A 154 13.10 9.60 -22.48
C SER A 154 14.49 9.69 -21.84
N VAL A 155 14.76 10.78 -21.12
CA VAL A 155 16.02 11.02 -20.41
C VAL A 155 16.25 9.97 -19.33
N SER A 156 15.18 9.59 -18.62
CA SER A 156 15.27 8.59 -17.55
C SER A 156 15.57 7.19 -18.11
N TRP A 157 14.90 6.78 -19.19
CA TRP A 157 15.06 5.44 -19.77
C TRP A 157 16.30 5.27 -20.65
N LEU A 158 16.62 6.29 -21.45
CA LEU A 158 17.63 6.20 -22.49
C LEU A 158 18.90 6.99 -22.16
N GLY A 159 18.83 7.93 -21.20
CA GLY A 159 19.93 8.84 -20.87
C GLY A 159 20.02 10.08 -21.78
N TRP A 160 19.08 10.26 -22.71
CA TRP A 160 19.02 11.41 -23.63
C TRP A 160 17.56 11.74 -23.99
N ASP A 161 17.32 12.99 -24.37
CA ASP A 161 16.01 13.44 -24.84
C ASP A 161 15.72 12.84 -26.23
N SER A 162 14.59 12.13 -26.35
CA SER A 162 14.16 11.49 -27.58
C SER A 162 12.68 11.75 -27.81
N GLU A 163 12.38 12.47 -28.90
CA GLU A 163 11.01 12.75 -29.37
C GLU A 163 10.22 11.48 -29.72
N GLN A 164 10.90 10.33 -29.92
CA GLN A 164 10.25 9.06 -30.21
C GLN A 164 9.54 8.46 -29.00
N MET A 165 9.91 8.88 -27.78
CA MET A 165 9.27 8.43 -26.55
C MET A 165 8.34 9.54 -26.06
N ASN A 166 7.07 9.44 -26.44
CA ASN A 166 6.04 10.39 -25.99
C ASN A 166 5.93 10.33 -24.47
N ASP A 167 6.35 11.41 -23.79
CA ASP A 167 6.13 11.59 -22.36
C ASP A 167 4.65 11.44 -22.04
N SER A 168 4.31 10.36 -21.33
CA SER A 168 3.01 10.25 -20.71
C SER A 168 2.87 11.34 -19.65
N THR A 169 1.66 11.86 -19.45
CA THR A 169 1.40 12.85 -18.38
C THR A 169 1.57 12.19 -17.02
N ASP A 170 2.80 12.20 -16.50
CA ASP A 170 3.13 11.57 -15.22
C ASP A 170 2.79 12.47 -14.04
N ALA A 171 1.91 11.98 -13.18
CA ALA A 171 1.48 12.62 -11.94
C ALA A 171 2.41 12.35 -10.76
N SER A 172 3.15 11.23 -10.80
CA SER A 172 3.79 10.72 -9.60
C SER A 172 4.88 11.68 -9.15
N THR A 173 4.98 11.80 -7.83
CA THR A 173 6.00 12.62 -7.17
C THR A 173 6.88 11.77 -6.26
N LEU A 174 6.69 10.45 -6.24
CA LEU A 174 7.47 9.53 -5.41
C LEU A 174 8.96 9.57 -5.75
N GLU A 175 9.31 9.63 -7.03
CA GLU A 175 10.70 9.75 -7.47
C GLU A 175 11.32 11.07 -7.00
N THR A 176 10.55 12.17 -7.06
CA THR A 176 10.93 13.46 -6.47
C THR A 176 11.05 13.39 -4.95
N PHE A 177 10.22 12.60 -4.28
CA PHE A 177 10.31 12.37 -2.83
C PHE A 177 11.57 11.58 -2.47
N HIS A 178 11.95 10.58 -3.26
CA HIS A 178 13.24 9.88 -3.10
C HIS A 178 14.43 10.82 -3.32
N ALA A 179 14.37 11.69 -4.33
CA ALA A 179 15.36 12.74 -4.53
C ALA A 179 15.44 13.67 -3.31
N TYR A 180 14.29 14.10 -2.77
CA TYR A 180 14.22 14.92 -1.57
C TYR A 180 14.91 14.25 -0.38
N LEU A 181 14.54 12.99 -0.08
CA LEU A 181 15.15 12.22 0.99
C LEU A 181 16.66 12.05 0.80
N SER A 182 17.11 11.80 -0.43
CA SER A 182 18.54 11.69 -0.77
C SER A 182 19.28 13.01 -0.50
N ARG A 183 18.68 14.16 -0.88
CA ARG A 183 19.26 15.49 -0.63
C ARG A 183 19.41 15.81 0.85
N ILE A 184 18.38 15.56 1.66
CA ILE A 184 18.43 15.90 3.10
C ILE A 184 19.28 14.93 3.93
N THR A 185 19.44 13.68 3.47
CA THR A 185 20.20 12.66 4.21
C THR A 185 21.64 12.51 3.73
N GLY A 186 21.95 12.96 2.51
CA GLY A 186 23.22 12.69 1.84
C GLY A 186 23.39 11.24 1.37
N ILE A 187 22.37 10.38 1.51
CA ILE A 187 22.43 8.99 1.02
C ILE A 187 22.14 8.96 -0.47
N ALA A 188 22.97 8.25 -1.25
CA ALA A 188 22.73 8.01 -2.67
C ALA A 188 21.38 7.30 -2.91
N VAL A 189 20.62 7.75 -3.92
CA VAL A 189 19.26 7.25 -4.23
C VAL A 189 19.15 5.72 -4.24
N ALA A 190 20.09 5.03 -4.90
CA ALA A 190 20.07 3.57 -4.96
C ALA A 190 20.15 2.90 -3.58
N VAL A 191 21.01 3.42 -2.70
CA VAL A 191 21.17 2.93 -1.32
C VAL A 191 19.94 3.28 -0.49
N LEU A 192 19.40 4.49 -0.64
CA LEU A 192 18.17 4.92 0.01
C LEU A 192 17.01 3.97 -0.33
N CYS A 193 16.75 3.74 -1.62
CA CYS A 193 15.65 2.90 -2.08
C CYS A 193 15.83 1.43 -1.65
N ARG A 194 17.03 0.86 -1.80
CA ARG A 194 17.28 -0.58 -1.56
C ARG A 194 17.54 -0.95 -0.10
N LYS A 195 17.82 0.01 0.78
CA LYS A 195 18.05 -0.29 2.22
C LYS A 195 17.09 0.43 3.15
N THR A 196 16.86 1.73 2.91
CA THR A 196 16.07 2.56 3.83
C THR A 196 14.58 2.41 3.55
N ILE A 197 14.16 2.66 2.30
CA ILE A 197 12.74 2.63 1.92
C ILE A 197 12.14 1.22 2.05
N ILE A 198 12.90 0.16 1.74
CA ILE A 198 12.47 -1.23 1.96
C ILE A 198 12.02 -1.44 3.40
N LEU A 199 12.86 -1.05 4.37
CA LEU A 199 12.58 -1.24 5.79
C LEU A 199 11.35 -0.43 6.20
N VAL A 200 11.32 0.85 5.82
CA VAL A 200 10.22 1.77 6.16
C VAL A 200 8.89 1.25 5.59
N ASN A 201 8.83 0.94 4.30
CA ASN A 201 7.60 0.46 3.66
C ASN A 201 7.17 -0.90 4.21
N THR A 202 8.10 -1.79 4.55
CA THR A 202 7.77 -3.08 5.21
C THR A 202 7.07 -2.85 6.55
N VAL A 203 7.58 -1.93 7.38
CA VAL A 203 6.96 -1.58 8.66
C VAL A 203 5.56 -0.98 8.45
N ILE A 204 5.41 -0.07 7.48
CA ILE A 204 4.12 0.55 7.16
C ILE A 204 3.11 -0.48 6.64
N VAL A 205 3.50 -1.42 5.78
CA VAL A 205 2.60 -2.51 5.33
C VAL A 205 2.14 -3.37 6.51
N CYS A 206 3.05 -3.74 7.41
CA CYS A 206 2.69 -4.53 8.59
C CYS A 206 1.72 -3.80 9.51
N CYS A 207 1.98 -2.50 9.75
CA CYS A 207 1.09 -1.65 10.52
C CYS A 207 -0.28 -1.49 9.83
N THR A 208 -0.29 -1.44 8.50
CA THR A 208 -1.51 -1.32 7.69
C THR A 208 -2.37 -2.59 7.81
N VAL A 209 -1.79 -3.77 7.61
CA VAL A 209 -2.49 -5.06 7.72
C VAL A 209 -2.99 -5.29 9.15
N PHE A 210 -2.17 -4.96 10.16
CA PHE A 210 -2.60 -5.05 11.56
C PHE A 210 -3.75 -4.10 11.88
N SER A 211 -3.64 -2.83 11.48
CA SER A 211 -4.71 -1.83 11.70
C SER A 211 -6.00 -2.24 11.00
N PHE A 212 -5.91 -2.72 9.76
CA PHE A 212 -7.05 -3.24 9.03
C PHE A 212 -7.69 -4.43 9.76
N GLY A 213 -6.89 -5.40 10.24
CA GLY A 213 -7.40 -6.51 11.06
C GLY A 213 -8.14 -6.03 12.30
N THR A 214 -7.61 -5.04 13.02
CA THR A 214 -8.23 -4.55 14.26
C THR A 214 -9.53 -3.81 14.00
N SER A 215 -9.67 -3.17 12.83
CA SER A 215 -10.95 -2.61 12.40
C SER A 215 -11.89 -3.73 11.92
N LEU A 216 -11.40 -4.72 11.20
CA LEU A 216 -12.21 -5.79 10.58
C LEU A 216 -12.89 -6.70 11.62
N PHE A 217 -12.17 -7.08 12.67
CA PHE A 217 -12.66 -7.95 13.74
C PHE A 217 -13.01 -7.11 14.96
N ASP A 218 -14.19 -6.48 15.00
CA ASP A 218 -14.59 -5.61 16.12
C ASP A 218 -15.12 -6.44 17.32
N ASP A 219 -14.33 -7.41 17.78
CA ASP A 219 -14.64 -8.31 18.89
C ASP A 219 -13.52 -8.36 19.95
N VAL A 220 -13.77 -9.06 21.05
CA VAL A 220 -12.83 -9.17 22.18
C VAL A 220 -11.47 -9.75 21.76
N ASN A 221 -11.45 -10.58 20.72
CA ASN A 221 -10.25 -11.22 20.18
C ASN A 221 -9.64 -10.47 18.99
N SER A 222 -10.12 -9.25 18.69
CA SER A 222 -9.67 -8.37 17.60
C SER A 222 -8.16 -8.36 17.43
N LYS A 223 -7.41 -8.05 18.49
CA LYS A 223 -5.94 -7.95 18.48
C LYS A 223 -5.26 -9.28 18.12
N ILE A 224 -5.78 -10.40 18.63
CA ILE A 224 -5.23 -11.73 18.36
C ILE A 224 -5.50 -12.13 16.91
N LYS A 225 -6.75 -11.95 16.44
CA LYS A 225 -7.12 -12.19 15.04
C LYS A 225 -6.28 -11.33 14.10
N SER A 226 -6.04 -10.07 14.44
CA SER A 226 -5.20 -9.16 13.66
C SER A 226 -3.74 -9.60 13.59
N LEU A 227 -3.18 -10.12 14.69
CA LEU A 227 -1.83 -10.66 14.70
C LEU A 227 -1.71 -11.93 13.85
N ILE A 228 -2.68 -12.85 13.97
CA ILE A 228 -2.70 -14.07 13.16
C ILE A 228 -2.89 -13.72 11.67
N MET A 229 -3.77 -12.76 11.37
CA MET A 229 -3.97 -12.25 10.01
C MET A 229 -2.66 -11.71 9.44
N LEU A 230 -1.95 -10.88 10.19
CA LEU A 230 -0.65 -10.34 9.78
C LEU A 230 0.38 -11.46 9.55
N ALA A 231 0.47 -12.43 10.46
CA ALA A 231 1.36 -13.58 10.34
C ALA A 231 1.09 -14.40 9.06
N VAL A 232 -0.18 -14.71 8.81
CA VAL A 232 -0.59 -15.46 7.60
C VAL A 232 -0.35 -14.62 6.34
N TYR A 233 -0.64 -13.31 6.38
CA TYR A 233 -0.38 -12.41 5.26
C TYR A 233 1.10 -12.39 4.88
N VAL A 234 1.99 -12.24 5.86
CA VAL A 234 3.46 -12.27 5.64
C VAL A 234 3.90 -13.62 5.08
N ALA A 235 3.38 -14.73 5.62
CA ALA A 235 3.69 -16.07 5.10
C ALA A 235 3.25 -16.23 3.64
N LEU A 236 2.06 -15.75 3.26
CA LEU A 236 1.58 -15.79 1.88
C LEU A 236 2.45 -14.94 0.96
N VAL A 237 2.79 -13.73 1.38
CA VAL A 237 3.65 -12.83 0.60
C VAL A 237 5.01 -13.47 0.35
N ILE A 238 5.61 -14.06 1.37
CA ILE A 238 6.86 -14.82 1.26
C ILE A 238 6.74 -15.97 0.27
N VAL A 239 5.73 -16.83 0.40
CA VAL A 239 5.58 -18.04 -0.43
C VAL A 239 5.34 -17.69 -1.89
N PHE A 240 4.57 -16.64 -2.17
CA PHE A 240 4.14 -16.28 -3.52
C PHE A 240 4.94 -15.12 -4.15
N ASN A 241 6.11 -14.76 -3.60
CA ASN A 241 6.93 -13.64 -4.07
C ASN A 241 7.46 -13.81 -5.52
N SER A 242 7.53 -15.05 -6.01
CA SER A 242 7.99 -15.39 -7.35
C SER A 242 6.92 -15.18 -8.43
N VAL A 243 5.65 -14.97 -8.04
CA VAL A 243 4.55 -14.69 -8.95
C VAL A 243 4.76 -13.31 -9.54
N PHE A 244 5.36 -13.25 -10.73
CA PHE A 244 5.67 -12.00 -11.42
C PHE A 244 4.47 -11.05 -11.45
N ASP A 245 4.73 -9.78 -11.14
CA ASP A 245 3.71 -8.71 -11.13
C ASP A 245 2.53 -8.91 -10.17
N SER A 246 2.65 -9.80 -9.17
CA SER A 246 1.68 -9.90 -8.08
C SER A 246 1.96 -8.93 -6.93
N VAL A 247 0.99 -8.77 -6.02
CA VAL A 247 1.18 -8.02 -4.76
C VAL A 247 2.36 -8.57 -3.94
N PRO A 248 2.50 -9.89 -3.70
CA PRO A 248 3.71 -10.48 -3.11
C PRO A 248 5.02 -10.09 -3.79
N TYR A 249 5.06 -10.17 -5.12
CA TYR A 249 6.25 -9.79 -5.90
C TYR A 249 6.61 -8.33 -5.65
N ARG A 250 5.64 -7.43 -5.76
CA ARG A 250 5.85 -5.99 -5.58
C ARG A 250 6.26 -5.64 -4.15
N GLN A 251 5.67 -6.28 -3.15
CA GLN A 251 6.00 -6.05 -1.76
C GLN A 251 7.44 -6.47 -1.42
N ILE A 252 7.93 -7.54 -2.03
CA ILE A 252 9.21 -8.15 -1.66
C ILE A 252 10.34 -7.63 -2.54
N ARG A 253 10.14 -7.62 -3.85
CA ARG A 253 11.21 -7.37 -4.82
C ARG A 253 11.35 -5.91 -5.20
N THR A 254 10.25 -5.15 -5.13
CA THR A 254 10.22 -3.74 -5.53
C THR A 254 9.45 -2.84 -4.56
N PRO A 255 9.63 -2.94 -3.23
CA PRO A 255 8.86 -2.17 -2.25
C PRO A 255 9.05 -0.64 -2.35
N TRP A 256 10.11 -0.17 -2.99
CA TRP A 256 10.34 1.26 -3.26
C TRP A 256 9.57 1.78 -4.49
N HIS A 257 8.94 0.92 -5.30
CA HIS A 257 8.14 1.37 -6.43
C HIS A 257 6.78 1.89 -5.97
N GLY A 258 6.29 2.92 -6.63
CA GLY A 258 4.95 3.47 -6.39
C GLY A 258 3.82 2.45 -6.53
N LYS A 259 3.95 1.55 -7.51
CA LYS A 259 2.99 0.46 -7.73
C LYS A 259 2.90 -0.46 -6.51
N ALA A 260 4.03 -0.71 -5.83
CA ALA A 260 4.05 -1.51 -4.62
C ALA A 260 3.33 -0.80 -3.47
N ILE A 261 3.57 0.50 -3.27
CA ILE A 261 2.87 1.31 -2.26
C ILE A 261 1.35 1.28 -2.49
N VAL A 262 0.89 1.45 -3.74
CA VAL A 262 -0.54 1.42 -4.06
C VAL A 262 -1.16 0.07 -3.70
N CYS A 263 -0.56 -1.05 -4.12
CA CYS A 263 -1.15 -2.37 -3.92
C CYS A 263 -1.03 -2.90 -2.47
N THR A 264 0.02 -2.52 -1.75
CA THR A 264 0.35 -3.11 -0.43
C THR A 264 -0.05 -2.22 0.74
N ILE A 265 -0.17 -0.91 0.54
CA ILE A 265 -0.53 0.06 1.58
C ILE A 265 -1.87 0.72 1.25
N ILE A 266 -1.99 1.37 0.10
CA ILE A 266 -3.19 2.16 -0.24
C ILE A 266 -4.44 1.29 -0.34
N PHE A 267 -4.39 0.16 -1.07
CA PHE A 267 -5.56 -0.69 -1.23
C PHE A 267 -6.08 -1.24 0.11
N PRO A 268 -5.27 -1.89 0.97
CA PRO A 268 -5.74 -2.30 2.29
C PRO A 268 -6.27 -1.15 3.16
N LEU A 269 -5.72 0.06 3.04
CA LEU A 269 -6.24 1.23 3.75
C LEU A 269 -7.62 1.67 3.26
N ILE A 270 -7.84 1.67 1.94
CA ILE A 270 -9.18 1.93 1.38
C ILE A 270 -10.16 0.90 1.91
N MET A 271 -9.78 -0.39 1.97
CA MET A 271 -10.64 -1.41 2.59
C MET A 271 -10.97 -1.09 4.05
N SER A 272 -9.97 -0.67 4.83
CA SER A 272 -10.16 -0.30 6.24
C SER A 272 -11.13 0.87 6.40
N VAL A 273 -10.96 1.94 5.62
CA VAL A 273 -11.83 3.12 5.70
C VAL A 273 -13.22 2.80 5.16
N CYS A 274 -13.33 2.04 4.08
CA CYS A 274 -14.63 1.59 3.58
C CYS A 274 -15.37 0.72 4.61
N LYS A 275 -14.67 -0.14 5.37
CA LYS A 275 -15.29 -0.90 6.45
C LYS A 275 -15.85 0.03 7.54
N ASP A 276 -15.11 1.07 7.93
CA ASP A 276 -15.60 2.04 8.92
C ASP A 276 -16.84 2.80 8.39
N ILE A 277 -16.81 3.24 7.13
CA ILE A 277 -17.95 3.88 6.45
C ILE A 277 -19.15 2.93 6.36
N TYR A 278 -18.92 1.64 6.10
CA TYR A 278 -19.98 0.63 6.05
C TYR A 278 -20.68 0.50 7.39
N SER A 279 -19.89 0.37 8.47
CA SER A 279 -20.38 0.27 9.85
C SER A 279 -21.17 1.52 10.26
N HIS A 280 -20.79 2.70 9.78
CA HIS A 280 -21.45 3.96 10.11
C HIS A 280 -22.34 4.53 9.00
N SER A 281 -22.74 3.72 8.02
CA SER A 281 -23.36 4.21 6.78
C SER A 281 -24.65 5.03 6.95
N ASP A 282 -25.30 4.97 8.12
CA ASP A 282 -26.47 5.78 8.45
C ASP A 282 -26.14 7.24 8.85
N ARG A 283 -24.87 7.57 9.12
CA ARG A 283 -24.41 8.94 9.46
C ARG A 283 -23.14 9.31 8.70
N ILE A 284 -22.92 10.60 8.47
CA ILE A 284 -21.68 11.09 7.86
C ILE A 284 -20.66 11.33 8.95
N ILE A 285 -19.53 10.65 8.87
CA ILE A 285 -18.38 10.85 9.75
C ILE A 285 -17.26 11.48 8.92
N TRP A 286 -17.15 12.82 8.97
CA TRP A 286 -16.28 13.58 8.06
C TRP A 286 -14.81 13.20 8.11
N HIS A 287 -14.29 12.83 9.28
CA HIS A 287 -12.89 12.44 9.40
C HIS A 287 -12.56 11.14 8.62
N GLU A 288 -13.51 10.24 8.40
CA GLU A 288 -13.33 9.06 7.53
C GLU A 288 -13.17 9.48 6.05
N TRP A 289 -13.97 10.44 5.61
CA TRP A 289 -13.92 10.97 4.24
C TRP A 289 -12.69 11.83 3.97
N ILE A 290 -12.28 12.65 4.95
CA ILE A 290 -11.02 13.40 4.90
C ILE A 290 -9.85 12.42 4.80
N TYR A 291 -9.86 11.35 5.60
CA TYR A 291 -8.80 10.35 5.52
C TYR A 291 -8.78 9.65 4.17
N LEU A 292 -9.95 9.31 3.62
CA LEU A 292 -10.06 8.76 2.26
C LEU A 292 -9.48 9.70 1.20
N ALA A 293 -9.75 11.02 1.32
CA ALA A 293 -9.19 12.04 0.43
C ALA A 293 -7.65 12.09 0.50
N LEU A 294 -7.08 11.99 1.71
CA LEU A 294 -5.64 11.93 1.91
C LEU A 294 -5.04 10.65 1.34
N ILE A 295 -5.71 9.50 1.52
CA ILE A 295 -5.29 8.21 0.93
C ILE A 295 -5.29 8.30 -0.60
N ILE A 296 -6.32 8.89 -1.21
CA ILE A 296 -6.40 9.09 -2.66
C ILE A 296 -5.26 9.99 -3.15
N THR A 297 -5.02 11.11 -2.48
CA THR A 297 -3.90 12.03 -2.79
C THR A 297 -2.54 11.31 -2.69
N ALA A 298 -2.31 10.56 -1.61
CA ALA A 298 -1.08 9.78 -1.44
C ALA A 298 -0.92 8.68 -2.50
N SER A 299 -2.03 8.12 -2.99
CA SER A 299 -1.99 7.15 -4.10
C SER A 299 -1.51 7.79 -5.40
N ILE A 300 -2.00 8.98 -5.74
CA ILE A 300 -1.55 9.74 -6.90
C ILE A 300 -0.07 10.09 -6.77
N SER A 301 0.37 10.50 -5.56
CA SER A 301 1.77 10.72 -5.24
C SER A 301 2.65 9.52 -5.58
N ALA A 302 2.18 8.33 -5.21
CA ALA A 302 2.93 7.10 -5.36
C ALA A 302 3.08 6.71 -6.84
N SER A 303 2.00 6.73 -7.63
CA SER A 303 2.06 6.27 -9.03
C SER A 303 0.92 6.83 -9.86
N ILE A 304 1.13 6.98 -11.17
CA ILE A 304 0.06 7.23 -12.15
C ILE A 304 -1.08 6.19 -12.08
N ILE A 305 -0.77 4.93 -11.71
CA ILE A 305 -1.79 3.89 -11.46
C ILE A 305 -2.72 4.32 -10.32
N GLY A 306 -2.17 5.03 -9.34
CA GLY A 306 -2.89 5.59 -8.21
C GLY A 306 -3.91 6.67 -8.58
N VAL A 307 -3.91 7.18 -9.81
CA VAL A 307 -4.99 8.05 -10.33
C VAL A 307 -6.21 7.20 -10.69
N ASN A 308 -6.07 6.30 -11.66
CA ASN A 308 -7.21 5.58 -12.23
C ASN A 308 -7.65 4.39 -11.38
N PHE A 309 -6.71 3.56 -10.93
CA PHE A 309 -7.04 2.31 -10.22
C PHE A 309 -7.56 2.56 -8.81
N THR A 310 -7.12 3.63 -8.14
CA THR A 310 -7.65 4.00 -6.82
C THR A 310 -9.12 4.37 -6.90
N VAL A 311 -9.52 5.16 -7.92
CA VAL A 311 -10.93 5.52 -8.11
C VAL A 311 -11.77 4.32 -8.50
N ILE A 312 -11.28 3.48 -9.44
CA ILE A 312 -11.92 2.20 -9.76
C ILE A 312 -12.10 1.38 -8.50
N TYR A 313 -11.07 1.31 -7.64
CA TYR A 313 -11.17 0.56 -6.41
C TYR A 313 -12.19 1.15 -5.44
N CYS A 314 -12.20 2.47 -5.22
CA CYS A 314 -13.24 3.13 -4.43
C CYS A 314 -14.66 2.83 -4.95
N VAL A 315 -14.86 2.78 -6.27
CA VAL A 315 -16.15 2.40 -6.89
C VAL A 315 -16.48 0.94 -6.61
N VAL A 316 -15.52 0.03 -6.78
CA VAL A 316 -15.68 -1.41 -6.49
C VAL A 316 -15.99 -1.64 -5.01
N MET A 317 -15.35 -0.86 -4.14
CA MET A 317 -15.58 -0.85 -2.70
C MET A 317 -16.88 -0.16 -2.32
N ALA A 318 -17.45 0.75 -3.09
CA ALA A 318 -18.72 1.39 -2.77
C ALA A 318 -19.93 0.59 -3.30
N GLY A 319 -19.78 -0.04 -4.47
CA GLY A 319 -20.84 -0.72 -5.22
C GLY A 319 -21.71 -1.67 -4.37
N PRO A 320 -21.13 -2.62 -3.61
CA PRO A 320 -21.90 -3.56 -2.79
C PRO A 320 -22.77 -2.86 -1.74
N LEU A 321 -22.24 -1.84 -1.06
CA LEU A 321 -23.01 -1.07 -0.07
C LEU A 321 -24.16 -0.29 -0.73
N VAL A 322 -23.89 0.34 -1.88
CA VAL A 322 -24.91 1.09 -2.64
C VAL A 322 -26.04 0.15 -3.06
N ILE A 323 -25.71 -0.99 -3.68
CA ILE A 323 -26.69 -2.00 -4.08
C ILE A 323 -27.49 -2.49 -2.87
N PHE A 324 -26.81 -2.86 -1.77
CA PHE A 324 -27.48 -3.32 -0.55
C PHE A 324 -28.47 -2.27 0.00
N ARG A 325 -28.08 -0.99 0.03
CA ARG A 325 -28.97 0.09 0.50
C ARG A 325 -30.15 0.35 -0.42
N LEU A 326 -29.94 0.30 -1.74
CA LEU A 326 -31.02 0.42 -2.72
C LEU A 326 -32.03 -0.72 -2.57
N LEU A 327 -31.55 -1.96 -2.43
CA LEU A 327 -32.40 -3.14 -2.20
C LEU A 327 -33.17 -3.05 -0.87
N THR A 328 -32.59 -2.42 0.16
CA THR A 328 -33.23 -2.20 1.47
C THR A 328 -34.00 -0.87 1.56
N LYS A 329 -34.20 -0.16 0.44
CA LYS A 329 -34.90 1.13 0.35
C LYS A 329 -34.34 2.23 1.28
N LYS A 330 -33.06 2.13 1.66
CA LYS A 330 -32.37 3.15 2.45
C LYS A 330 -31.81 4.25 1.54
N LYS A 331 -31.80 5.50 2.03
CA LYS A 331 -31.20 6.63 1.32
C LYS A 331 -29.69 6.40 1.13
N VAL A 332 -29.20 6.70 -0.07
CA VAL A 332 -27.77 6.61 -0.46
C VAL A 332 -27.21 7.99 -0.84
N ALA A 333 -28.08 8.93 -1.22
CA ALA A 333 -27.69 10.25 -1.72
C ALA A 333 -26.78 11.03 -0.75
N HIS A 334 -26.94 10.86 0.56
CA HIS A 334 -26.10 11.54 1.55
C HIS A 334 -24.64 11.06 1.55
N LEU A 335 -24.35 9.87 1.00
CA LEU A 335 -22.98 9.36 0.82
C LEU A 335 -22.30 9.90 -0.45
N PHE A 336 -23.06 10.47 -1.39
CA PHE A 336 -22.54 10.91 -2.68
C PHE A 336 -21.65 12.14 -2.56
N LEU A 337 -22.12 13.19 -1.87
CA LEU A 337 -21.35 14.42 -1.71
C LEU A 337 -20.00 14.19 -1.00
N PRO A 338 -19.93 13.49 0.15
CA PRO A 338 -18.65 13.16 0.77
C PRO A 338 -17.72 12.34 -0.14
N ALA A 339 -18.27 11.41 -0.94
CA ALA A 339 -17.48 10.64 -1.90
C ALA A 339 -16.90 11.52 -3.01
N CYS A 340 -17.67 12.47 -3.55
CA CYS A 340 -17.18 13.44 -4.51
C CYS A 340 -16.09 14.33 -3.94
N ILE A 341 -16.23 14.77 -2.68
CA ILE A 341 -15.21 15.56 -1.98
C ILE A 341 -13.93 14.74 -1.81
N ALA A 342 -14.04 13.48 -1.39
CA ALA A 342 -12.87 12.61 -1.24
C ALA A 342 -12.16 12.32 -2.58
N ALA A 343 -12.91 12.27 -3.69
CA ALA A 343 -12.37 12.07 -5.03
C ALA A 343 -11.84 13.36 -5.71
N LEU A 344 -12.03 14.52 -5.09
CA LEU A 344 -11.64 15.82 -5.66
C LEU A 344 -10.15 15.88 -6.09
N PRO A 345 -9.18 15.34 -5.34
CA PRO A 345 -7.78 15.31 -5.79
C PRO A 345 -7.60 14.64 -7.15
N THR A 346 -8.25 13.49 -7.38
CA THR A 346 -8.19 12.80 -8.68
C THR A 346 -8.92 13.60 -9.75
N ILE A 347 -10.09 14.17 -9.46
CA ILE A 347 -10.86 14.95 -10.44
C ILE A 347 -10.05 16.15 -10.94
N VAL A 348 -9.44 16.90 -10.01
CA VAL A 348 -8.59 18.05 -10.34
C VAL A 348 -7.39 17.61 -11.15
N PHE A 349 -6.67 16.57 -10.71
CA PHE A 349 -5.50 16.07 -11.44
C PHE A 349 -5.87 15.59 -12.86
N SER A 350 -6.87 14.73 -12.99
CA SER A 350 -7.31 14.19 -14.28
C SER A 350 -7.77 15.31 -15.22
N GLY A 351 -8.41 16.35 -14.69
CA GLY A 351 -8.75 17.55 -15.45
C GLY A 351 -7.52 18.28 -15.98
N ILE A 352 -6.50 18.50 -15.14
CA ILE A 352 -5.23 19.14 -15.55
C ILE A 352 -4.50 18.28 -16.59
N ALA A 353 -4.42 16.97 -16.38
CA ALA A 353 -3.77 16.04 -17.31
C ALA A 353 -4.48 16.03 -18.66
N LEU A 354 -5.83 16.00 -18.66
CA LEU A 354 -6.63 16.10 -19.89
C LEU A 354 -6.39 17.42 -20.62
N LEU A 355 -6.35 18.54 -19.91
CA LEU A 355 -6.05 19.84 -20.50
C LEU A 355 -4.67 19.83 -21.17
N LYS A 356 -3.63 19.31 -20.51
CA LYS A 356 -2.28 19.17 -21.10
C LYS A 356 -2.30 18.31 -22.36
N VAL A 357 -3.01 17.18 -22.35
CA VAL A 357 -3.12 16.30 -23.53
C VAL A 357 -3.79 17.04 -24.68
N VAL A 358 -4.93 17.69 -24.44
CA VAL A 358 -5.70 18.42 -25.47
C VAL A 358 -4.93 19.62 -26.03
N THR A 359 -4.16 20.33 -25.20
CA THR A 359 -3.39 21.50 -25.66
C THR A 359 -2.07 21.15 -26.32
N SER A 360 -1.49 19.98 -26.03
CA SER A 360 -0.15 19.61 -26.52
C SER A 360 -0.08 19.24 -28.01
N ASN A 361 -1.19 19.14 -28.74
CA ASN A 361 -1.26 18.65 -30.14
C ASN A 361 -0.55 17.30 -30.40
N ARG A 362 -0.11 16.58 -29.35
CA ARG A 362 0.55 15.28 -29.48
C ARG A 362 -0.53 14.20 -29.67
N GLY A 363 -0.55 13.61 -30.87
CA GLY A 363 -1.40 12.46 -31.16
C GLY A 363 -0.93 11.23 -30.38
N TYR A 364 -1.68 10.80 -29.38
CA TYR A 364 -1.42 9.55 -28.68
C TYR A 364 -2.01 8.38 -29.49
N PHE A 365 -1.20 7.82 -30.39
CA PHE A 365 -1.51 6.55 -31.04
C PHE A 365 -0.95 5.39 -30.21
N THR A 366 -1.65 4.99 -29.15
CA THR A 366 -1.41 3.65 -28.59
C THR A 366 -2.08 2.64 -29.50
N ARG A 367 -1.31 1.69 -30.05
CA ARG A 367 -1.87 0.51 -30.73
C ARG A 367 -2.73 -0.24 -29.70
N PHE A 368 -4.05 -0.08 -29.80
CA PHE A 368 -4.98 -0.77 -28.92
C PHE A 368 -5.03 -2.25 -29.33
N VAL A 369 -4.51 -3.11 -28.47
CA VAL A 369 -4.69 -4.56 -28.57
C VAL A 369 -5.71 -4.96 -27.53
N LEU A 370 -6.78 -5.61 -27.97
CA LEU A 370 -7.79 -6.13 -27.04
C LEU A 370 -7.12 -7.18 -26.13
N PRO A 371 -7.18 -7.03 -24.81
CA PRO A 371 -6.54 -7.97 -23.91
C PRO A 371 -7.17 -9.37 -24.01
N ASP A 372 -6.37 -10.42 -23.86
CA ASP A 372 -6.88 -11.77 -23.64
C ASP A 372 -7.30 -11.92 -22.18
N TRP A 373 -8.61 -11.82 -21.92
CA TRP A 373 -9.16 -11.95 -20.57
C TRP A 373 -8.83 -13.30 -19.93
N LEU A 374 -9.00 -14.39 -20.69
CA LEU A 374 -8.77 -15.74 -20.18
C LEU A 374 -7.27 -15.98 -19.96
N GLY A 375 -6.43 -15.48 -20.86
CA GLY A 375 -4.97 -15.48 -20.68
C GLY A 375 -4.54 -14.72 -19.42
N CYS A 376 -5.10 -13.54 -19.15
CA CYS A 376 -4.83 -12.77 -17.93
C CYS A 376 -5.27 -13.55 -16.68
N PHE A 377 -6.48 -14.09 -16.68
CA PHE A 377 -7.02 -14.89 -15.58
C PHE A 377 -6.13 -16.12 -15.31
N ASN A 378 -5.82 -16.88 -16.35
CA ASN A 378 -5.00 -18.09 -16.26
C ASN A 378 -3.60 -17.77 -15.76
N LYS A 379 -2.96 -16.72 -16.27
CA LYS A 379 -1.63 -16.30 -15.83
C LYS A 379 -1.58 -16.03 -14.34
N ILE A 380 -2.56 -15.28 -13.82
CA ILE A 380 -2.60 -14.84 -12.42
C ILE A 380 -2.98 -15.99 -11.48
N PHE A 381 -4.04 -16.73 -11.80
CA PHE A 381 -4.65 -17.69 -10.88
C PHE A 381 -4.26 -19.14 -11.09
N LEU A 382 -3.84 -19.54 -12.29
CA LEU A 382 -3.58 -20.96 -12.63
C LEU A 382 -2.10 -21.23 -12.89
N VAL A 383 -1.47 -20.43 -13.75
CA VAL A 383 -0.08 -20.67 -14.19
C VAL A 383 0.91 -20.23 -13.12
N ASN A 384 0.87 -18.96 -12.70
CA ASN A 384 1.91 -18.47 -11.78
C ASN A 384 1.74 -18.98 -10.34
N SER A 385 0.51 -19.37 -9.96
CA SER A 385 0.19 -19.81 -8.59
C SER A 385 -0.25 -21.28 -8.50
N TYR A 386 -0.10 -22.06 -9.58
CA TYR A 386 -0.50 -23.46 -9.68
C TYR A 386 -1.95 -23.74 -9.24
N GLY A 387 -2.86 -22.77 -9.40
CA GLY A 387 -4.26 -22.88 -8.95
C GLY A 387 -4.49 -22.72 -7.45
N VAL A 388 -3.44 -22.80 -6.62
CA VAL A 388 -3.56 -22.81 -5.15
C VAL A 388 -4.17 -21.52 -4.63
N VAL A 389 -3.74 -20.37 -5.16
CA VAL A 389 -4.24 -19.06 -4.73
C VAL A 389 -5.74 -18.91 -5.04
N LEU A 390 -6.20 -19.43 -6.18
CA LEU A 390 -7.61 -19.39 -6.54
C LEU A 390 -8.46 -20.25 -5.60
N VAL A 391 -8.00 -21.46 -5.29
CA VAL A 391 -8.69 -22.37 -4.36
C VAL A 391 -8.79 -21.73 -2.97
N LEU A 392 -7.69 -21.17 -2.45
CA LEU A 392 -7.69 -20.49 -1.16
C LEU A 392 -8.60 -19.26 -1.15
N LEU A 393 -8.61 -18.48 -2.23
CA LEU A 393 -9.51 -17.33 -2.36
C LEU A 393 -10.97 -17.76 -2.33
N ILE A 394 -11.36 -18.76 -3.12
CA ILE A 394 -12.74 -19.27 -3.14
C ILE A 394 -13.13 -19.78 -1.75
N ALA A 395 -12.27 -20.56 -1.09
CA ALA A 395 -12.52 -21.04 0.26
C ALA A 395 -12.71 -19.89 1.27
N ALA A 396 -11.88 -18.85 1.21
CA ALA A 396 -11.99 -17.67 2.07
C ALA A 396 -13.27 -16.85 1.81
N LEU A 397 -13.66 -16.70 0.53
CA LEU A 397 -14.91 -16.02 0.17
C LEU A 397 -16.13 -16.80 0.68
N LEU A 398 -16.15 -18.12 0.48
CA LEU A 398 -17.21 -18.99 1.00
C LEU A 398 -17.30 -18.92 2.53
N TYR A 399 -16.16 -18.91 3.22
CA TYR A 399 -16.11 -18.72 4.67
C TYR A 399 -16.83 -17.43 5.08
N PHE A 400 -16.50 -16.28 4.50
CA PHE A 400 -17.17 -15.02 4.87
C PHE A 400 -18.62 -14.94 4.43
N ILE A 401 -19.01 -15.58 3.33
CA ILE A 401 -20.42 -15.69 2.93
C ILE A 401 -21.25 -16.41 4.01
N VAL A 402 -20.71 -17.49 4.58
CA VAL A 402 -21.41 -18.33 5.57
C VAL A 402 -21.30 -17.76 6.99
N LYS A 403 -20.11 -17.34 7.41
CA LYS A 403 -19.78 -16.99 8.80
C LYS A 403 -19.54 -15.50 9.04
N GLY A 404 -19.24 -14.73 8.00
CA GLY A 404 -18.85 -13.33 8.15
C GLY A 404 -20.00 -12.44 8.61
N THR A 405 -19.64 -11.31 9.23
CA THR A 405 -20.59 -10.22 9.48
C THR A 405 -21.08 -9.63 8.15
N LYS A 406 -22.13 -8.79 8.22
CA LYS A 406 -22.62 -8.08 7.04
C LYS A 406 -21.52 -7.26 6.38
N GLU A 407 -20.73 -6.54 7.17
CA GLU A 407 -19.65 -5.69 6.69
C GLU A 407 -18.57 -6.54 6.01
N GLN A 408 -18.17 -7.66 6.61
CA GLN A 408 -17.18 -8.58 6.04
C GLN A 408 -17.68 -9.20 4.72
N ARG A 409 -18.96 -9.59 4.66
CA ARG A 409 -19.58 -10.10 3.42
C ARG A 409 -19.55 -9.06 2.30
N LEU A 410 -19.94 -7.83 2.59
CA LEU A 410 -19.90 -6.74 1.60
C LEU A 410 -18.46 -6.45 1.17
N LEU A 411 -17.53 -6.38 2.13
CA LEU A 411 -16.13 -5.99 1.91
C LEU A 411 -15.32 -7.01 1.11
N PHE A 412 -15.58 -8.31 1.25
CA PHE A 412 -14.85 -9.37 0.54
C PHE A 412 -15.65 -9.98 -0.60
N ALA A 413 -16.80 -10.60 -0.30
CA ALA A 413 -17.60 -11.29 -1.31
C ALA A 413 -18.32 -10.31 -2.23
N GLY A 414 -18.91 -9.26 -1.66
CA GLY A 414 -19.61 -8.22 -2.41
C GLY A 414 -18.68 -7.50 -3.39
N THR A 415 -17.51 -7.05 -2.92
CA THR A 415 -16.52 -6.34 -3.75
C THR A 415 -15.96 -7.22 -4.86
N THR A 416 -15.62 -8.48 -4.54
CA THR A 416 -15.13 -9.44 -5.54
C THR A 416 -16.20 -9.70 -6.61
N ALA A 417 -17.44 -9.97 -6.21
CA ALA A 417 -18.54 -10.17 -7.16
C ALA A 417 -18.81 -8.92 -8.00
N PHE A 418 -18.85 -7.74 -7.37
CA PHE A 418 -19.07 -6.47 -8.07
C PHE A 418 -17.97 -6.20 -9.10
N LEU A 419 -16.71 -6.48 -8.77
CA LEU A 419 -15.58 -6.33 -9.69
C LEU A 419 -15.73 -7.24 -10.92
N PHE A 420 -16.07 -8.53 -10.73
CA PHE A 420 -16.29 -9.47 -11.84
C PHE A 420 -17.53 -9.14 -12.68
N LEU A 421 -18.56 -8.54 -12.10
CA LEU A 421 -19.75 -8.11 -12.82
C LEU A 421 -19.54 -6.79 -13.60
N SER A 422 -18.57 -5.97 -13.19
CA SER A 422 -18.28 -4.65 -13.77
C SER A 422 -16.96 -4.63 -14.55
N PHE A 423 -15.84 -4.31 -13.91
CA PHE A 423 -14.57 -4.04 -14.60
C PHE A 423 -13.85 -5.30 -15.10
N LEU A 424 -13.95 -6.42 -14.37
CA LEU A 424 -13.40 -7.72 -14.76
C LEU A 424 -14.40 -8.57 -15.56
N ASN A 425 -15.46 -7.98 -16.09
CA ASN A 425 -16.44 -8.67 -16.91
C ASN A 425 -15.91 -8.87 -18.34
N PRO A 426 -15.83 -10.10 -18.88
CA PRO A 426 -15.36 -10.35 -20.24
C PRO A 426 -16.23 -9.65 -21.31
N LEU A 427 -17.51 -9.42 -21.02
CA LEU A 427 -18.41 -8.68 -21.93
C LEU A 427 -18.11 -7.17 -21.96
N LEU A 428 -17.50 -6.64 -20.90
CA LEU A 428 -17.14 -5.22 -20.76
C LEU A 428 -15.64 -4.98 -21.01
N ILE A 429 -14.89 -6.00 -21.44
CA ILE A 429 -13.44 -5.91 -21.62
C ILE A 429 -13.04 -4.80 -22.57
N TYR A 430 -13.74 -4.62 -23.71
CA TYR A 430 -13.41 -3.58 -24.68
C TYR A 430 -13.51 -2.17 -24.10
N PRO A 431 -14.66 -1.71 -23.57
CA PRO A 431 -14.76 -0.35 -23.03
C PRO A 431 -13.86 -0.15 -21.80
N VAL A 432 -13.74 -1.15 -20.92
CA VAL A 432 -12.89 -1.03 -19.72
C VAL A 432 -11.42 -0.93 -20.12
N SER A 433 -10.94 -1.83 -20.97
CA SER A 433 -9.54 -1.82 -21.39
C SER A 433 -9.20 -0.58 -22.20
N LYS A 434 -10.07 -0.15 -23.12
CA LYS A 434 -9.79 1.00 -23.99
C LYS A 434 -9.83 2.33 -23.25
N TYR A 435 -10.83 2.54 -22.38
CA TYR A 435 -11.10 3.86 -21.80
C TYR A 435 -10.65 4.01 -20.35
N LEU A 436 -10.46 2.91 -19.60
CA LEU A 436 -10.11 2.98 -18.17
C LEU A 436 -8.69 2.48 -17.87
N THR A 437 -8.18 1.49 -18.59
CA THR A 437 -6.90 0.82 -18.27
C THR A 437 -5.91 0.71 -19.42
N SER A 438 -6.05 1.53 -20.47
CA SER A 438 -5.12 1.63 -21.62
C SER A 438 -4.70 0.33 -22.34
N GLY A 439 -5.56 -0.70 -22.39
CA GLY A 439 -5.35 -1.96 -23.10
C GLY A 439 -4.29 -2.85 -22.46
N SER A 440 -3.02 -2.48 -22.61
CA SER A 440 -1.82 -3.25 -22.21
C SER A 440 -1.72 -3.54 -20.71
N VAL A 441 -2.47 -2.82 -19.87
CA VAL A 441 -2.42 -2.96 -18.41
C VAL A 441 -3.75 -3.34 -17.77
N TYR A 442 -4.70 -3.85 -18.57
CA TYR A 442 -5.98 -4.39 -18.08
C TYR A 442 -5.82 -5.44 -16.97
N TRP A 443 -4.79 -6.28 -17.07
CA TRP A 443 -4.45 -7.31 -16.08
C TRP A 443 -4.19 -6.75 -14.67
N ARG A 444 -3.93 -5.45 -14.51
CA ARG A 444 -3.77 -4.84 -13.18
C ARG A 444 -5.08 -4.75 -12.40
N LEU A 445 -6.24 -4.91 -13.06
CA LEU A 445 -7.55 -4.95 -12.37
C LEU A 445 -7.64 -6.13 -11.39
N TYR A 446 -6.86 -7.17 -11.61
CA TYR A 446 -6.75 -8.29 -10.69
C TYR A 446 -6.04 -7.94 -9.38
N TRP A 447 -5.25 -6.86 -9.33
CA TRP A 447 -4.67 -6.35 -8.08
C TRP A 447 -5.71 -5.79 -7.11
N ILE A 448 -6.88 -5.42 -7.64
CA ILE A 448 -8.02 -4.89 -6.87
C ILE A 448 -8.71 -6.00 -6.06
N ILE A 449 -8.60 -7.25 -6.52
CA ILE A 449 -9.15 -8.40 -5.80
C ILE A 449 -8.41 -8.50 -4.45
N PRO A 450 -9.12 -8.52 -3.30
CA PRO A 450 -8.51 -8.54 -1.98
C PRO A 450 -7.98 -9.94 -1.62
N VAL A 451 -7.20 -10.58 -2.51
CA VAL A 451 -6.80 -11.99 -2.41
C VAL A 451 -6.12 -12.28 -1.08
N TRP A 452 -5.02 -11.57 -0.83
CA TRP A 452 -4.12 -11.83 0.29
C TRP A 452 -4.74 -11.43 1.64
N THR A 453 -5.47 -10.30 1.67
CA THR A 453 -6.18 -9.83 2.86
C THR A 453 -7.40 -10.70 3.18
N CYS A 454 -8.13 -11.19 2.18
CA CYS A 454 -9.27 -12.10 2.39
C CYS A 454 -8.82 -13.46 2.92
N ILE A 455 -7.80 -14.08 2.31
CA ILE A 455 -7.28 -15.39 2.75
C ILE A 455 -6.74 -15.29 4.18
N SER A 456 -5.92 -14.28 4.46
CA SER A 456 -5.34 -14.09 5.80
C SER A 456 -6.40 -13.79 6.87
N ALA A 457 -7.42 -12.99 6.54
CA ALA A 457 -8.52 -12.70 7.46
C ALA A 457 -9.38 -13.94 7.75
N ALA A 458 -9.76 -14.72 6.73
CA ALA A 458 -10.53 -15.96 6.93
C ALA A 458 -9.75 -17.00 7.73
N ALA A 459 -8.45 -17.12 7.48
CA ALA A 459 -7.56 -17.98 8.27
C ALA A 459 -7.52 -17.54 9.74
N ALA A 460 -7.35 -16.24 10.00
CA ALA A 460 -7.30 -15.72 11.36
C ALA A 460 -8.59 -15.96 12.14
N ASP A 461 -9.74 -15.68 11.53
CA ASP A 461 -11.04 -15.83 12.16
C ASP A 461 -11.34 -17.31 12.47
N SER A 462 -11.13 -18.20 11.49
CA SER A 462 -11.37 -19.64 11.63
C SER A 462 -10.44 -20.32 12.65
N ILE A 463 -9.19 -19.85 12.79
CA ILE A 463 -8.25 -20.37 13.77
C ILE A 463 -8.73 -20.03 15.19
N VAL A 464 -9.26 -18.83 15.41
CA VAL A 464 -9.75 -18.37 16.72
C VAL A 464 -11.13 -18.94 17.06
N GLU A 465 -12.04 -19.11 16.09
CA GLU A 465 -13.39 -19.68 16.31
C GLU A 465 -13.34 -21.09 16.89
N LYS A 466 -12.29 -21.87 16.61
CA LYS A 466 -12.11 -23.25 17.11
C LYS A 466 -11.88 -23.36 18.63
N GLY A 467 -12.06 -22.27 19.40
CA GLY A 467 -12.02 -22.29 20.86
C GLY A 467 -10.67 -22.74 21.44
N ILE A 468 -9.60 -22.61 20.65
CA ILE A 468 -8.27 -23.00 21.07
C ILE A 468 -7.81 -22.00 22.13
N ASN A 469 -7.28 -22.48 23.26
CA ASN A 469 -6.71 -21.61 24.30
C ASN A 469 -5.73 -20.59 23.68
N ASN A 470 -5.82 -19.33 24.08
CA ASN A 470 -4.99 -18.19 23.66
C ASN A 470 -3.51 -18.56 23.53
N ALA A 471 -2.93 -19.26 24.52
CA ALA A 471 -1.53 -19.70 24.48
C ALA A 471 -1.20 -20.59 23.26
N LYS A 472 -2.10 -21.53 22.92
CA LYS A 472 -1.96 -22.41 21.76
C LYS A 472 -2.20 -21.65 20.44
N LEU A 473 -3.05 -20.63 20.44
CA LEU A 473 -3.25 -19.74 19.28
C LEU A 473 -1.99 -18.92 18.96
N TYR A 474 -1.37 -18.33 19.99
CA TYR A 474 -0.12 -17.59 19.86
C TYR A 474 1.03 -18.46 19.34
N LEU A 475 1.16 -19.70 19.85
CA LEU A 475 2.14 -20.68 19.37
C LEU A 475 1.93 -21.05 17.89
N LYS A 476 0.68 -21.22 17.45
CA LYS A 476 0.39 -21.45 16.02
C LYS A 476 0.74 -20.25 15.16
N GLY A 477 0.45 -19.03 15.61
CA GLY A 477 0.87 -17.81 14.92
C GLY A 477 2.39 -17.73 14.75
N ILE A 478 3.15 -18.03 15.81
CA ILE A 478 4.62 -18.12 15.77
C ILE A 478 5.07 -19.19 14.77
N LEU A 479 4.47 -20.39 14.83
CA LEU A 479 4.83 -21.50 13.95
C LEU A 479 4.61 -21.15 12.47
N VAL A 480 3.50 -20.48 12.13
CA VAL A 480 3.23 -20.01 10.76
C VAL A 480 4.28 -19.00 10.31
N CYS A 481 4.65 -18.03 11.16
CA CYS A 481 5.73 -17.08 10.86
C CYS A 481 7.07 -17.79 10.63
N LEU A 482 7.45 -18.72 11.52
CA LEU A 482 8.71 -19.46 11.44
C LEU A 482 8.76 -20.35 10.19
N ILE A 483 7.68 -21.07 9.87
CA ILE A 483 7.59 -21.88 8.65
C ILE A 483 7.70 -20.99 7.42
N GLY A 484 7.01 -19.84 7.39
CA GLY A 484 7.14 -18.87 6.30
C GLY A 484 8.59 -18.46 6.10
N VAL A 485 9.30 -18.08 7.17
CA VAL A 485 10.72 -17.71 7.09
C VAL A 485 11.62 -18.86 6.67
N LEU A 486 11.39 -20.07 7.16
CA LEU A 486 12.18 -21.24 6.76
C LEU A 486 11.98 -21.57 5.28
N ILE A 487 10.74 -21.49 4.77
CA ILE A 487 10.45 -21.63 3.34
C ILE A 487 11.13 -20.52 2.54
N PHE A 488 11.16 -19.29 3.05
CA PHE A 488 11.84 -18.17 2.40
C PHE A 488 13.35 -18.41 2.31
N ILE A 489 13.99 -18.69 3.44
CA ILE A 489 15.42 -18.99 3.54
C ILE A 489 15.75 -20.15 2.60
N TYR A 490 14.95 -21.21 2.61
CA TYR A 490 15.13 -22.34 1.68
C TYR A 490 14.96 -21.92 0.21
N SER A 491 13.98 -21.09 -0.13
CA SER A 491 13.78 -20.61 -1.50
C SER A 491 14.95 -19.74 -2.00
N ILE A 492 15.62 -19.03 -1.09
CA ILE A 492 16.80 -18.21 -1.39
C ILE A 492 18.05 -19.07 -1.50
N PHE A 493 18.35 -19.89 -0.48
CA PHE A 493 19.61 -20.64 -0.44
C PHE A 493 19.57 -21.93 -1.26
N GLY A 494 18.39 -22.49 -1.50
CA GLY A 494 18.20 -23.64 -2.38
C GLY A 494 18.30 -23.31 -3.87
N SER A 495 18.30 -22.02 -4.23
CA SER A 495 18.48 -21.55 -5.62
C SER A 495 19.87 -20.98 -5.91
N ILE A 496 20.76 -20.91 -4.90
CA ILE A 496 22.15 -20.47 -5.06
C ILE A 496 23.03 -21.68 -5.37
N PRO A 497 23.79 -21.71 -6.48
CA PRO A 497 24.78 -22.75 -6.73
C PRO A 497 25.80 -22.79 -5.58
N ASN A 498 26.14 -23.98 -5.07
CA ASN A 498 27.04 -24.21 -3.92
C ASN A 498 28.37 -23.42 -3.96
N ASN A 499 28.82 -23.03 -5.16
CA ASN A 499 30.07 -22.30 -5.40
C ASN A 499 29.98 -20.81 -5.01
N LEU A 500 28.79 -20.20 -4.95
CA LEU A 500 28.61 -18.81 -4.54
C LEU A 500 28.49 -18.68 -3.01
N LEU A 501 27.82 -19.65 -2.38
CA LEU A 501 27.70 -19.78 -0.91
C LEU A 501 29.07 -19.88 -0.23
N THR A 502 29.98 -20.65 -0.82
CA THR A 502 31.36 -20.80 -0.34
C THR A 502 32.21 -19.54 -0.48
N ASN A 503 31.89 -18.64 -1.43
CA ASN A 503 32.58 -17.36 -1.58
C ASN A 503 32.07 -16.29 -0.61
N ILE A 504 30.79 -16.29 -0.27
CA ILE A 504 30.20 -15.35 0.72
C ILE A 504 30.73 -15.65 2.13
N PHE A 505 30.92 -16.94 2.48
CA PHE A 505 31.50 -17.33 3.78
C PHE A 505 33.03 -17.23 3.84
N ARG A 506 33.71 -16.95 2.72
CA ARG A 506 35.16 -16.68 2.69
C ARG A 506 35.50 -15.19 2.70
N SER A 507 34.53 -14.31 2.46
CA SER A 507 34.72 -12.84 2.43
C SER A 507 34.11 -12.10 3.63
N ALA A 508 33.44 -12.82 4.54
CA ALA A 508 33.13 -12.40 5.90
C ALA A 508 34.12 -13.05 6.87
#